data_AF-A0A8H4KC40-F1
#
_entry.id   AF-A0A8H4KC40-F1
#
_cell.length_a   1.000
_cell.length_b   1.000
_cell.length_c   1.000
_cell.angle_alpha   90.00
_cell.angle_beta   90.00
_cell.angle_gamma   90.00
#
_symmetry.space_group_name_H-M   'P 1'
#
loop_
_entity.id
_entity.type
_entity.pdbx_description
1 polymer ?
#
loop_
_entity_poly.entity_id
_entity_poly.type
_entity_poly.pdbx_seq_one_letter_code
_entity_poly.pdbx_strand_id
1 'polypeptide(L)'
;MISSRAAGKQKETVQPLHLPSNPYATSYRSNWFTPDNGILDAEDLETLQHLNCSYFSSGRPPTLLALKQHAHSLTNIIRKLVPSSITSHVGIEGEEPGSKYLAFEKNEAFDWLNDLDKSYENEDPSHNDPLWALHNIVESESEVNGIEHRCPLTKVEDFGPSAKQGDIRRPYMTHHDLIMHANECLEIIDHEYASTGGLMSILPTNFEDPKDKAKNHPLNDSQLEGARNCLLGQWIFHHQHLLGRMHELEINYANALDILAGEALVPQQMLHRAGVDGVSGGREIVYPQDKYILVNCGEDVRKYIHRLLDVAEEQIEQKEKIWKASGVTGERMWYEERGGKVYAKGIVPVDLLTRFYRIKGKGHQSPLFVIPAAEQHPGVKQTRLMEERPTVVSVVTPTWPERVTEIEMKNKKRLDRAEKLETENQYLARQMAELSDKMAVKNAEIKRMNDQLVWYEQHTEIIVKEGQRTDTFFLRD
;
A
#
# COMPACT_ATOMS: atom_id res chain seq x y z
N MET A 1 -54.92 -28.30 -73.23
CA MET A 1 -53.77 -27.49 -73.68
C MET A 1 -53.65 -26.29 -72.75
N ILE A 2 -52.80 -26.41 -71.73
CA ILE A 2 -52.47 -25.37 -70.76
C ILE A 2 -51.07 -24.90 -71.14
N SER A 3 -50.93 -23.63 -71.51
CA SER A 3 -49.63 -23.04 -71.85
C SER A 3 -49.04 -22.41 -70.59
N SER A 4 -47.95 -23.01 -70.14
CA SER A 4 -47.04 -22.52 -69.12
C SER A 4 -46.31 -21.27 -69.60
N ARG A 5 -46.44 -20.15 -68.88
CA ARG A 5 -45.51 -19.02 -68.97
C ARG A 5 -44.55 -19.09 -67.79
N ALA A 6 -43.28 -19.21 -68.14
CA ALA A 6 -42.15 -19.46 -67.26
C ALA A 6 -41.93 -18.36 -66.21
N ALA A 7 -41.45 -18.83 -65.06
CA ALA A 7 -41.04 -18.07 -63.90
C ALA A 7 -39.66 -17.42 -64.08
N GLY A 8 -39.39 -16.41 -63.25
CA GLY A 8 -38.06 -16.16 -62.68
C GLY A 8 -37.15 -15.21 -63.45
N LYS A 9 -37.32 -13.90 -63.24
CA LYS A 9 -36.21 -12.95 -63.41
C LYS A 9 -35.12 -13.30 -62.39
N GLN A 10 -33.93 -13.65 -62.88
CA GLN A 10 -32.73 -13.77 -62.07
C GLN A 10 -32.48 -12.40 -61.41
N LYS A 11 -32.59 -12.33 -60.08
CA LYS A 11 -31.97 -11.26 -59.30
C LYS A 11 -30.49 -11.62 -59.25
N GLU A 12 -29.65 -10.92 -60.00
CA GLU A 12 -28.22 -10.90 -59.75
C GLU A 12 -28.03 -10.52 -58.28
N THR A 13 -27.29 -11.36 -57.55
CA THR A 13 -26.89 -11.10 -56.17
C THR A 13 -25.91 -9.94 -56.18
N VAL A 14 -26.43 -8.72 -56.14
CA VAL A 14 -25.63 -7.50 -56.04
C VAL A 14 -24.96 -7.52 -54.67
N GLN A 15 -23.64 -7.72 -54.65
CA GLN A 15 -22.87 -7.66 -53.41
C GLN A 15 -22.97 -6.23 -52.86
N PRO A 16 -23.41 -6.04 -51.61
CA PRO A 16 -23.52 -4.71 -51.04
C PRO A 16 -22.13 -4.10 -50.90
N LEU A 17 -21.94 -2.93 -51.50
CA LEU A 17 -20.72 -2.15 -51.38
C LEU A 17 -20.57 -1.73 -49.90
N HIS A 18 -19.37 -1.87 -49.36
CA HIS A 18 -19.02 -1.49 -48.00
C HIS A 18 -17.61 -0.93 -47.99
N LEU A 19 -17.31 -0.05 -47.05
CA LEU A 19 -15.95 0.45 -46.87
C LEU A 19 -15.14 -0.58 -46.07
N PRO A 20 -13.94 -0.96 -46.53
CA PRO A 20 -13.08 -1.88 -45.80
C PRO A 20 -12.63 -1.27 -44.46
N SER A 21 -12.28 -2.13 -43.49
CA SER A 21 -11.66 -1.68 -42.24
C SER A 21 -10.32 -1.01 -42.52
N ASN A 22 -10.06 0.11 -41.87
CA ASN A 22 -8.77 0.78 -41.93
C ASN A 22 -7.99 0.54 -40.61
N PRO A 23 -6.72 0.97 -40.48
CA PRO A 23 -5.94 0.76 -39.27
C PRO A 23 -6.50 1.38 -37.99
N TYR A 24 -7.47 2.29 -38.12
CA TYR A 24 -8.04 3.08 -37.03
C TYR A 24 -9.49 2.69 -36.70
N ALA A 25 -10.23 2.10 -37.63
CA ALA A 25 -11.66 1.89 -37.55
C ALA A 25 -12.11 0.60 -38.24
N THR A 26 -13.21 0.03 -37.75
CA THR A 26 -13.85 -1.16 -38.33
C THR A 26 -14.48 -0.86 -39.69
N SER A 27 -14.91 -1.89 -40.42
CA SER A 27 -15.60 -1.72 -41.70
C SER A 27 -16.92 -0.97 -41.50
N TYR A 28 -17.22 -0.06 -42.43
CA TYR A 28 -18.43 0.76 -42.38
C TYR A 28 -19.39 0.40 -43.50
N ARG A 29 -20.66 0.26 -43.14
CA ARG A 29 -21.75 0.03 -44.08
C ARG A 29 -22.95 0.89 -43.71
N SER A 30 -23.53 1.49 -44.73
CA SER A 30 -24.74 2.31 -44.65
C SER A 30 -25.68 1.96 -45.80
N ASN A 31 -26.92 2.42 -45.69
CA ASN A 31 -27.91 2.27 -46.75
C ASN A 31 -27.58 3.11 -48.01
N TRP A 32 -26.57 3.99 -47.95
CA TRP A 32 -26.16 4.81 -49.09
C TRP A 32 -25.30 4.04 -50.10
N PHE A 33 -24.63 2.96 -49.65
CA PHE A 33 -23.82 2.11 -50.51
C PHE A 33 -24.61 1.04 -51.28
N THR A 34 -25.94 1.05 -51.18
CA THR A 34 -26.76 0.18 -52.04
C THR A 34 -26.82 0.76 -53.44
N PRO A 35 -26.40 0.04 -54.48
CA PRO A 35 -26.35 0.54 -55.85
C PRO A 35 -27.72 0.90 -56.43
N ASP A 36 -28.81 0.38 -55.83
CA ASP A 36 -30.20 0.75 -56.17
C ASP A 36 -30.50 2.24 -55.92
N ASN A 37 -29.73 2.93 -55.07
CA ASN A 37 -29.92 4.35 -54.75
C ASN A 37 -29.21 5.29 -55.74
N GLY A 38 -28.27 4.80 -56.56
CA GLY A 38 -27.67 5.54 -57.69
C GLY A 38 -26.90 6.83 -57.34
N ILE A 39 -26.48 7.01 -56.07
CA ILE A 39 -25.82 8.25 -55.60
C ILE A 39 -24.28 8.12 -55.61
N LEU A 40 -23.73 6.90 -55.56
CA LEU A 40 -22.30 6.64 -55.44
C LEU A 40 -21.84 5.67 -56.52
N ASP A 41 -20.82 6.08 -57.27
CA ASP A 41 -20.13 5.25 -58.26
C ASP A 41 -19.00 4.44 -57.61
N ALA A 42 -18.44 3.46 -58.34
CA ALA A 42 -17.33 2.65 -57.84
C ALA A 42 -16.06 3.49 -57.55
N GLU A 43 -15.82 4.53 -58.35
CA GLU A 43 -14.71 5.49 -58.18
C GLU A 43 -14.91 6.35 -56.93
N ASP A 44 -16.15 6.67 -56.60
CA ASP A 44 -16.48 7.43 -55.40
C ASP A 44 -16.12 6.67 -54.13
N LEU A 45 -16.23 5.34 -54.14
CA LEU A 45 -15.85 4.52 -52.99
C LEU A 45 -14.37 4.62 -52.66
N GLU A 46 -13.52 4.87 -53.65
CA GLU A 46 -12.08 5.06 -53.45
C GLU A 46 -11.78 6.38 -52.72
N THR A 47 -12.45 7.47 -53.11
CA THR A 47 -12.33 8.76 -52.42
C THR A 47 -12.89 8.75 -50.99
N LEU A 48 -13.78 7.79 -50.71
CA LEU A 48 -14.51 7.67 -49.45
C LEU A 48 -13.94 6.61 -48.50
N GLN A 49 -12.79 6.01 -48.81
CA GLN A 49 -12.18 4.92 -48.02
C GLN A 49 -11.89 5.29 -46.55
N HIS A 50 -11.67 6.57 -46.25
CA HIS A 50 -11.28 7.05 -44.92
C HIS A 50 -12.44 7.62 -44.09
N LEU A 51 -13.70 7.33 -44.46
CA LEU A 51 -14.87 7.77 -43.70
C LEU A 51 -15.07 7.03 -42.38
N ASN A 52 -14.61 5.78 -42.28
CA ASN A 52 -14.63 5.04 -41.02
C ASN A 52 -13.68 5.72 -40.04
N CYS A 53 -14.25 6.36 -39.02
CA CYS A 53 -13.50 7.22 -38.10
C CYS A 53 -13.53 6.67 -36.67
N SER A 54 -12.33 6.43 -36.16
CA SER A 54 -12.03 6.33 -34.73
C SER A 54 -10.60 6.78 -34.47
N TYR A 55 -10.10 7.76 -35.24
CA TYR A 55 -8.69 8.18 -35.21
C TYR A 55 -8.18 8.59 -33.82
N PHE A 56 -9.02 9.22 -33.00
CA PHE A 56 -8.66 9.62 -31.63
C PHE A 56 -9.07 8.60 -30.57
N SER A 57 -9.89 7.60 -30.89
CA SER A 57 -10.34 6.57 -29.93
C SER A 57 -9.69 5.21 -30.16
N SER A 58 -9.17 4.98 -31.36
CA SER A 58 -8.36 3.82 -31.70
C SER A 58 -7.06 3.91 -30.92
N GLY A 59 -6.65 2.82 -30.27
CA GLY A 59 -5.41 2.75 -29.48
C GLY A 59 -4.12 2.96 -30.30
N ARG A 60 -4.21 3.50 -31.52
CA ARG A 60 -3.12 3.86 -32.42
C ARG A 60 -3.17 5.37 -32.70
N PRO A 61 -2.07 6.13 -32.54
CA PRO A 61 -2.04 7.56 -32.86
C PRO A 61 -2.23 7.79 -34.37
N PRO A 62 -3.01 8.80 -34.78
CA PRO A 62 -3.21 9.12 -36.19
C PRO A 62 -1.97 9.78 -36.81
N THR A 63 -1.78 9.59 -38.11
CA THR A 63 -0.81 10.35 -38.92
C THR A 63 -1.46 11.59 -39.53
N LEU A 64 -0.69 12.61 -39.89
CA LEU A 64 -1.22 13.81 -40.52
C LEU A 64 -1.87 13.50 -41.88
N LEU A 65 -1.28 12.57 -42.65
CA LEU A 65 -1.87 12.06 -43.90
C LEU A 65 -3.26 11.47 -43.64
N ALA A 66 -3.39 10.59 -42.64
CA ALA A 66 -4.65 9.94 -42.36
C ALA A 66 -5.74 10.92 -41.90
N LEU A 67 -5.37 11.98 -41.17
CA LEU A 67 -6.28 13.08 -40.81
C LEU A 67 -6.72 13.88 -42.03
N LYS A 68 -5.81 14.21 -42.94
CA LYS A 68 -6.13 14.91 -44.21
C LYS A 68 -7.00 14.06 -45.13
N GLN A 69 -6.72 12.77 -45.27
CA GLN A 69 -7.54 11.82 -46.02
C GLN A 69 -8.95 11.68 -45.44
N HIS A 70 -9.07 11.65 -44.10
CA HIS A 70 -10.37 11.67 -43.44
C HIS A 70 -11.14 12.97 -43.73
N ALA A 71 -10.49 14.13 -43.57
CA ALA A 71 -11.09 15.43 -43.86
C ALA A 71 -11.51 15.57 -45.35
N HIS A 72 -10.70 15.06 -46.26
CA HIS A 72 -10.99 14.98 -47.70
C HIS A 72 -12.25 14.14 -47.97
N SER A 73 -12.29 12.91 -47.45
CA SER A 73 -13.45 12.01 -47.60
C SER A 73 -14.75 12.59 -47.03
N LEU A 74 -14.65 13.28 -45.88
CA LEU A 74 -15.78 13.94 -45.22
C LEU A 74 -16.27 15.14 -46.03
N THR A 75 -15.35 15.95 -46.55
CA THR A 75 -15.67 17.10 -47.41
C THR A 75 -16.35 16.65 -48.70
N ASN A 76 -15.87 15.55 -49.29
CA ASN A 76 -16.50 14.93 -50.46
C ASN A 76 -17.91 14.42 -50.18
N ILE A 77 -18.14 13.77 -49.03
CA ILE A 77 -19.50 13.41 -48.64
C ILE A 77 -20.38 14.65 -48.46
N ILE A 78 -19.90 15.69 -47.78
CA ILE A 78 -20.69 16.92 -47.58
C ILE A 78 -21.05 17.56 -48.92
N ARG A 79 -20.12 17.63 -49.87
CA ARG A 79 -20.35 18.12 -51.24
C ARG A 79 -21.46 17.36 -51.96
N LYS A 80 -21.57 16.05 -51.73
CA LYS A 80 -22.62 15.20 -52.32
C LYS A 80 -23.97 15.29 -51.59
N LEU A 81 -23.94 15.46 -50.27
CA LEU A 81 -25.15 15.61 -49.46
C LEU A 81 -25.82 16.97 -49.67
N VAL A 82 -25.01 18.02 -49.76
CA VAL A 82 -25.47 19.40 -49.86
C VAL A 82 -24.80 20.04 -51.08
N PRO A 83 -25.38 19.87 -52.28
CA PRO A 83 -24.85 20.53 -53.46
C PRO A 83 -24.99 22.05 -53.27
N SER A 84 -23.87 22.77 -53.27
CA SER A 84 -23.88 24.22 -53.15
C SER A 84 -24.35 24.87 -54.45
N SER A 85 -25.24 25.86 -54.36
CA SER A 85 -25.70 26.65 -55.51
C SER A 85 -24.67 27.68 -55.99
N ILE A 86 -23.63 27.93 -55.19
CA ILE A 86 -22.51 28.82 -55.45
C ILE A 86 -21.23 28.00 -55.31
N THR A 87 -20.38 28.01 -56.34
CA THR A 87 -19.07 27.36 -56.32
C THR A 87 -18.02 28.35 -55.79
N SER A 88 -17.55 28.13 -54.56
CA SER A 88 -16.30 28.74 -54.07
C SER A 88 -15.10 27.87 -54.44
N HIS A 89 -13.90 28.46 -54.50
CA HIS A 89 -12.65 27.89 -55.04
C HIS A 89 -12.09 26.69 -54.25
N VAL A 90 -12.77 25.54 -54.30
CA VAL A 90 -12.30 24.25 -53.78
C VAL A 90 -12.34 23.26 -54.94
N GLY A 91 -11.24 22.53 -55.18
CA GLY A 91 -11.14 21.57 -56.29
C GLY A 91 -10.75 22.17 -57.65
N ILE A 92 -10.06 23.32 -57.70
CA ILE A 92 -9.55 23.90 -58.95
C ILE A 92 -8.04 23.73 -58.98
N GLU A 93 -7.56 22.73 -59.72
CA GLU A 93 -6.15 22.70 -60.15
C GLU A 93 -5.89 23.96 -60.99
N GLY A 94 -4.89 24.75 -60.61
CA GLY A 94 -4.52 26.00 -61.27
C GLY A 94 -3.89 25.80 -62.64
N GLU A 95 -4.62 25.20 -63.59
CA GLU A 95 -4.12 24.90 -64.94
C GLU A 95 -4.36 26.03 -65.95
N GLU A 96 -5.13 27.08 -65.62
CA GLU A 96 -5.27 28.23 -66.54
C GLU A 96 -4.18 29.30 -66.28
N PRO A 97 -3.26 29.54 -67.24
CA PRO A 97 -2.26 30.59 -67.13
C PRO A 97 -2.95 31.96 -67.19
N GLY A 98 -3.24 32.52 -66.01
CA GLY A 98 -3.93 33.80 -65.84
C GLY A 98 -5.00 33.82 -64.74
N SER A 99 -5.33 32.68 -64.15
CA SER A 99 -6.29 32.64 -63.04
C SER A 99 -5.65 33.18 -61.75
N LYS A 100 -6.30 34.16 -61.10
CA LYS A 100 -5.86 34.80 -59.84
C LYS A 100 -6.14 33.95 -58.60
N TYR A 101 -6.29 32.64 -58.75
CA TYR A 101 -6.68 31.77 -57.65
C TYR A 101 -5.41 31.17 -57.04
N LEU A 102 -5.18 31.45 -55.75
CA LEU A 102 -4.09 30.82 -55.01
C LEU A 102 -4.47 29.37 -54.75
N ALA A 103 -3.85 28.43 -55.46
CA ALA A 103 -3.79 27.05 -55.02
C ALA A 103 -3.00 26.98 -53.71
N PHE A 104 -3.40 26.11 -52.79
CA PHE A 104 -2.65 25.89 -51.55
C PHE A 104 -1.29 25.27 -51.89
N GLU A 105 -0.22 25.70 -51.22
CA GLU A 105 1.09 25.10 -51.46
C GLU A 105 1.08 23.64 -50.97
N LYS A 106 1.81 22.77 -51.67
CA LYS A 106 1.93 21.36 -51.27
C LYS A 106 2.53 21.28 -49.87
N ASN A 107 2.00 20.40 -49.01
CA ASN A 107 2.38 20.22 -47.60
C ASN A 107 1.86 21.30 -46.63
N GLU A 108 1.04 22.26 -47.07
CA GLU A 108 0.32 23.16 -46.16
C GLU A 108 -0.91 22.49 -45.53
N ALA A 109 -1.57 23.16 -44.59
CA ALA A 109 -2.70 22.60 -43.85
C ALA A 109 -3.90 22.19 -44.73
N PHE A 110 -4.09 22.90 -45.85
CA PHE A 110 -5.28 22.80 -46.72
C PHE A 110 -4.95 22.33 -48.14
N ASP A 111 -3.75 21.78 -48.37
CA ASP A 111 -3.30 21.28 -49.68
C ASP A 111 -4.23 20.22 -50.29
N TRP A 112 -4.89 19.42 -49.45
CA TRP A 112 -5.88 18.42 -49.85
C TRP A 112 -7.19 19.01 -50.44
N LEU A 113 -7.44 20.32 -50.31
CA LEU A 113 -8.60 20.98 -50.93
C LEU A 113 -8.38 21.34 -52.41
N ASN A 114 -7.15 21.18 -52.93
CA ASN A 114 -6.82 21.51 -54.30
C ASN A 114 -7.50 20.57 -55.32
N ASP A 115 -7.61 19.27 -55.01
CA ASP A 115 -8.29 18.26 -55.83
C ASP A 115 -9.17 17.36 -54.92
N LEU A 116 -10.48 17.42 -55.15
CA LEU A 116 -11.47 16.64 -54.43
C LEU A 116 -11.91 15.38 -55.19
N ASP A 117 -11.64 15.31 -56.49
CA ASP A 117 -12.15 14.24 -57.33
C ASP A 117 -11.22 13.02 -57.30
N LYS A 118 -9.96 13.18 -56.86
CA LYS A 118 -9.00 12.09 -56.61
C LYS A 118 -8.74 11.88 -55.13
N SER A 119 -8.37 10.65 -54.74
CA SER A 119 -7.93 10.35 -53.37
C SER A 119 -6.68 11.16 -53.01
N TYR A 120 -6.66 11.73 -51.80
CA TYR A 120 -5.51 12.51 -51.34
C TYR A 120 -4.33 11.61 -50.96
N GLU A 121 -3.19 11.84 -51.60
CA GLU A 121 -1.93 11.15 -51.35
C GLU A 121 -0.81 12.17 -51.12
N ASN A 122 0.07 11.89 -50.16
CA ASN A 122 1.25 12.69 -49.88
C ASN A 122 2.45 11.79 -49.52
N GLU A 123 3.56 11.98 -50.23
CA GLU A 123 4.80 11.22 -50.06
C GLU A 123 5.75 11.81 -49.01
N ASP A 124 5.42 12.97 -48.43
CA ASP A 124 6.27 13.62 -47.42
C ASP A 124 6.42 12.73 -46.17
N PRO A 125 7.65 12.42 -45.72
CA PRO A 125 7.87 11.59 -44.54
C PRO A 125 7.21 12.15 -43.27
N SER A 126 7.17 13.47 -43.11
CA SER A 126 6.60 14.11 -41.91
C SER A 126 5.08 13.90 -41.80
N HIS A 127 4.39 13.76 -42.93
CA HIS A 127 2.95 13.50 -42.98
C HIS A 127 2.58 12.07 -42.61
N ASN A 128 3.54 11.16 -42.78
CA ASN A 128 3.41 9.72 -42.53
C ASN A 128 3.87 9.31 -41.12
N ASP A 129 4.47 10.22 -40.36
CA ASP A 129 4.84 9.99 -38.98
C ASP A 129 3.63 10.07 -38.02
N PRO A 130 3.56 9.19 -37.00
CA PRO A 130 2.47 9.19 -36.03
C PRO A 130 2.52 10.42 -35.12
N LEU A 131 1.36 11.04 -34.93
CA LEU A 131 1.19 12.19 -34.04
C LEU A 131 0.96 11.71 -32.61
N TRP A 132 2.04 11.31 -31.93
CA TRP A 132 2.02 10.81 -30.55
C TRP A 132 1.44 11.82 -29.54
N ALA A 133 1.57 13.13 -29.79
CA ALA A 133 1.01 14.17 -28.94
C ALA A 133 -0.53 14.19 -28.93
N LEU A 134 -1.18 13.65 -29.97
CA LEU A 134 -2.63 13.54 -30.08
C LEU A 134 -3.16 12.18 -29.62
N HIS A 135 -2.29 11.35 -29.05
CA HIS A 135 -2.67 10.01 -28.66
C HIS A 135 -3.58 10.03 -27.43
N ASN A 136 -4.64 9.22 -27.47
CA ASN A 136 -5.60 9.19 -26.38
C ASN A 136 -5.04 8.44 -25.17
N ILE A 137 -4.96 9.17 -24.05
CA ILE A 137 -4.48 8.68 -22.77
C ILE A 137 -5.60 7.90 -22.05
N VAL A 138 -6.86 8.11 -22.41
CA VAL A 138 -8.00 7.39 -21.83
C VAL A 138 -8.06 5.96 -22.39
N GLU A 139 -8.13 4.99 -21.49
CA GLU A 139 -8.30 3.58 -21.82
C GLU A 139 -9.78 3.22 -21.95
N SER A 140 -10.55 3.57 -20.94
CA SER A 140 -11.97 3.25 -20.83
C SER A 140 -12.71 4.37 -20.12
N GLU A 141 -13.99 4.51 -20.41
CA GLU A 141 -14.89 5.39 -19.68
C GLU A 141 -16.12 4.57 -19.30
N SER A 142 -16.41 4.51 -18.00
CA SER A 142 -17.60 3.84 -17.49
C SER A 142 -18.37 4.78 -16.57
N GLU A 143 -19.70 4.66 -16.57
CA GLU A 143 -20.56 5.49 -15.69
C GLU A 143 -20.27 5.27 -14.20
N VAL A 144 -19.69 4.11 -13.85
CA VAL A 144 -19.43 3.71 -12.45
C VAL A 144 -18.03 4.12 -11.99
N ASN A 145 -17.00 3.84 -12.79
CA ASN A 145 -15.60 4.10 -12.41
C ASN A 145 -15.07 5.44 -12.95
N GLY A 146 -15.85 6.12 -13.79
CA GLY A 146 -15.41 7.34 -14.47
C GLY A 146 -14.42 7.04 -15.59
N ILE A 147 -13.50 7.97 -15.81
CA ILE A 147 -12.48 7.91 -16.86
C ILE A 147 -11.26 7.14 -16.31
N GLU A 148 -10.93 6.02 -16.94
CA GLU A 148 -9.74 5.23 -16.63
C GLU A 148 -8.61 5.62 -17.59
N HIS A 149 -7.49 6.08 -17.04
CA HIS A 149 -6.30 6.43 -17.81
C HIS A 149 -5.40 5.21 -18.03
N ARG A 150 -4.73 5.16 -19.19
CA ARG A 150 -3.74 4.14 -19.50
C ARG A 150 -2.52 4.29 -18.60
N CYS A 151 -1.95 3.15 -18.20
CA CYS A 151 -0.75 3.14 -17.37
C CYS A 151 0.43 3.85 -18.08
N PRO A 152 1.14 4.78 -17.41
CA PRO A 152 2.29 5.51 -17.96
C PRO A 152 3.44 4.61 -18.41
N LEU A 153 3.54 3.40 -17.84
CA LEU A 153 4.58 2.42 -18.14
C LEU A 153 4.23 1.52 -19.34
N THR A 154 3.05 1.69 -19.93
CA THR A 154 2.60 0.90 -21.08
C THR A 154 3.53 1.12 -22.26
N LYS A 155 4.00 0.00 -22.81
CA LYS A 155 4.90 -0.05 -23.97
C LYS A 155 4.07 -0.20 -25.23
N VAL A 156 4.30 0.68 -26.19
CA VAL A 156 3.67 0.63 -27.52
C VAL A 156 4.77 0.56 -28.58
N GLU A 157 4.59 -0.30 -29.58
CA GLU A 157 5.50 -0.40 -30.71
C GLU A 157 5.45 0.90 -31.54
N ASP A 158 6.63 1.42 -31.88
CA ASP A 158 6.72 2.60 -32.74
C ASP A 158 6.49 2.19 -34.20
N PHE A 159 5.74 3.01 -34.93
CA PHE A 159 5.43 2.78 -36.34
C PHE A 159 5.56 4.07 -37.13
N GLY A 160 5.91 3.97 -38.42
CA GLY A 160 6.11 5.13 -39.29
C GLY A 160 7.47 5.09 -39.99
N PRO A 161 7.68 5.93 -41.01
CA PRO A 161 8.92 5.97 -41.77
C PRO A 161 10.13 6.39 -40.92
N SER A 162 9.92 7.18 -39.87
CA SER A 162 10.98 7.59 -38.93
C SER A 162 11.26 6.57 -37.82
N ALA A 163 10.44 5.53 -37.66
CA ALA A 163 10.61 4.52 -36.61
C ALA A 163 11.71 3.50 -36.96
N LYS A 164 12.59 3.20 -36.01
CA LYS A 164 13.55 2.09 -36.17
C LYS A 164 12.81 0.77 -35.92
N GLN A 165 13.13 -0.27 -36.70
CA GLN A 165 12.48 -1.57 -36.58
C GLN A 165 12.66 -2.14 -35.16
N GLY A 166 11.54 -2.33 -34.45
CA GLY A 166 11.52 -2.85 -33.07
C GLY A 166 11.68 -1.78 -31.98
N ASP A 167 11.57 -0.49 -32.29
CA ASP A 167 11.60 0.55 -31.26
C ASP A 167 10.31 0.55 -30.42
N ILE A 168 10.46 0.77 -29.11
CA ILE A 168 9.36 0.69 -28.14
C ILE A 168 9.24 2.05 -27.45
N ARG A 169 8.08 2.69 -27.59
CA ARG A 169 7.78 3.98 -26.95
C ARG A 169 6.88 3.82 -25.73
N ARG A 170 6.93 4.83 -24.86
CA ARG A 170 6.02 5.01 -23.72
C ARG A 170 5.28 6.33 -23.90
N PRO A 171 4.20 6.34 -24.69
CA PRO A 171 3.56 7.59 -25.10
C PRO A 171 2.80 8.27 -23.95
N TYR A 172 2.36 7.52 -22.95
CA TYR A 172 1.61 8.01 -21.79
C TYR A 172 2.52 8.50 -20.64
N MET A 173 3.83 8.57 -20.87
CA MET A 173 4.80 8.89 -19.83
C MET A 173 4.96 10.41 -19.71
N THR A 174 4.10 11.05 -18.90
CA THR A 174 4.34 12.43 -18.43
C THR A 174 4.87 12.41 -17.00
N HIS A 175 5.55 13.49 -16.58
CA HIS A 175 6.04 13.60 -15.20
C HIS A 175 4.90 13.53 -14.17
N HIS A 176 3.76 14.13 -14.48
CA HIS A 176 2.59 14.10 -13.61
C HIS A 176 2.02 12.69 -13.50
N ASP A 177 1.81 12.02 -14.63
CA ASP A 177 1.20 10.69 -14.64
C ASP A 177 2.10 9.65 -13.96
N LEU A 178 3.43 9.78 -14.10
CA LEU A 178 4.39 8.95 -13.36
C LEU A 178 4.27 9.13 -11.84
N ILE A 179 4.05 10.36 -11.36
CA ILE A 179 3.88 10.65 -9.94
C ILE A 179 2.56 10.06 -9.43
N MET A 180 1.47 10.26 -10.18
CA MET A 180 0.16 9.70 -9.82
C MET A 180 0.20 8.17 -9.79
N HIS A 181 0.81 7.55 -10.79
CA HIS A 181 0.98 6.09 -10.82
C HIS A 181 1.85 5.57 -9.68
N ALA A 182 2.92 6.28 -9.32
CA ALA A 182 3.73 5.95 -8.15
C ALA A 182 2.90 6.07 -6.85
N ASN A 183 2.07 7.11 -6.73
CA ASN A 183 1.19 7.29 -5.57
C ASN A 183 0.18 6.14 -5.43
N GLU A 184 -0.50 5.76 -6.51
CA GLU A 184 -1.42 4.61 -6.53
C GLU A 184 -0.72 3.32 -6.06
N CYS A 185 0.50 3.07 -6.54
CA CYS A 185 1.29 1.92 -6.11
C CYS A 185 1.62 1.99 -4.59
N LEU A 186 1.96 3.17 -4.07
CA LEU A 186 2.26 3.36 -2.65
C LEU A 186 1.01 3.21 -1.78
N GLU A 187 -0.15 3.67 -2.24
CA GLU A 187 -1.43 3.52 -1.52
C GLU A 187 -1.87 2.05 -1.45
N ILE A 188 -1.73 1.29 -2.54
CA ILE A 188 -2.01 -0.15 -2.55
C ILE A 188 -1.12 -0.85 -1.52
N ILE A 189 0.18 -0.56 -1.54
CA ILE A 189 1.14 -1.13 -0.60
C ILE A 189 0.78 -0.71 0.84
N ASP A 190 0.49 0.56 1.09
CA ASP A 190 0.15 1.03 2.44
C ASP A 190 -1.11 0.33 2.97
N HIS A 191 -2.13 0.14 2.13
CA HIS A 191 -3.35 -0.57 2.49
C HIS A 191 -3.08 -2.05 2.80
N GLU A 192 -2.25 -2.73 2.02
CA GLU A 192 -1.85 -4.13 2.29
C GLU A 192 -1.17 -4.27 3.66
N TYR A 193 -0.31 -3.32 4.00
CA TYR A 193 0.44 -3.32 5.27
C TYR A 193 -0.24 -2.55 6.40
N ALA A 194 -1.45 -2.01 6.19
CA ALA A 194 -2.16 -1.16 7.17
C ALA A 194 -2.31 -1.83 8.55
N SER A 195 -2.52 -3.15 8.58
CA SER A 195 -2.63 -3.92 9.83
C SER A 195 -1.33 -3.98 10.65
N THR A 196 -0.18 -3.81 9.99
CA THR A 196 1.16 -3.91 10.58
C THR A 196 1.84 -2.56 10.80
N GLY A 197 1.21 -1.45 10.41
CA GLY A 197 1.78 -0.10 10.52
C GLY A 197 2.00 0.62 9.18
N GLY A 198 1.39 0.14 8.09
CA GLY A 198 1.42 0.77 6.77
C GLY A 198 2.76 0.59 6.06
N LEU A 199 3.08 1.47 5.12
CA LEU A 199 4.28 1.39 4.30
C LEU A 199 5.60 1.33 5.10
N MET A 200 5.59 1.90 6.30
CA MET A 200 6.77 1.93 7.18
C MET A 200 7.08 0.59 7.84
N SER A 201 6.18 -0.39 7.81
CA SER A 201 6.42 -1.72 8.40
C SER A 201 7.00 -2.73 7.40
N ILE A 202 7.11 -2.38 6.11
CA ILE A 202 7.59 -3.29 5.04
C ILE A 202 9.02 -3.78 5.30
N LEU A 203 9.87 -2.92 5.85
CA LEU A 203 11.25 -3.25 6.17
C LEU A 203 11.41 -3.55 7.66
N PRO A 204 12.09 -4.67 8.01
CA PRO A 204 12.29 -5.05 9.40
C PRO A 204 13.09 -3.98 10.10
N THR A 205 12.63 -3.59 11.28
CA THR A 205 13.39 -2.70 12.13
C THR A 205 14.61 -3.44 12.68
N ASN A 206 15.73 -2.72 12.87
CA ASN A 206 16.96 -3.30 13.44
C ASN A 206 16.78 -3.82 14.89
N PHE A 207 15.62 -3.57 15.50
CA PHE A 207 15.28 -3.91 16.88
C PHE A 207 14.48 -5.22 17.01
N GLU A 208 14.06 -5.83 15.90
CA GLU A 208 13.28 -7.07 15.94
C GLU A 208 14.16 -8.30 16.19
N ASP A 209 13.71 -9.13 17.13
CA ASP A 209 14.33 -10.40 17.43
C ASP A 209 14.26 -11.35 16.21
N PRO A 210 15.29 -12.19 15.95
CA PRO A 210 15.33 -13.07 14.77
C PRO A 210 14.13 -14.00 14.63
N LYS A 211 13.48 -14.35 15.75
CA LYS A 211 12.29 -15.22 15.78
C LYS A 211 11.00 -14.49 15.40
N ASP A 212 10.95 -13.18 15.64
CA ASP A 212 9.79 -12.34 15.31
C ASP A 212 9.86 -11.83 13.88
N LYS A 213 11.08 -11.66 13.33
CA LYS A 213 11.31 -11.35 11.90
C LYS A 213 10.60 -12.32 10.96
N ALA A 214 10.69 -13.63 11.23
CA ALA A 214 10.08 -14.66 10.40
C ALA A 214 8.55 -14.75 10.53
N LYS A 215 7.96 -14.17 11.58
CA LYS A 215 6.50 -14.16 11.80
C LYS A 215 5.84 -12.89 11.29
N ASN A 216 6.52 -11.76 11.42
CA ASN A 216 5.98 -10.45 11.09
C ASN A 216 6.19 -10.07 9.62
N HIS A 217 7.22 -10.62 8.98
CA HIS A 217 7.56 -10.32 7.58
C HIS A 217 7.36 -11.56 6.70
N PRO A 218 6.43 -11.52 5.73
CA PRO A 218 6.22 -12.63 4.80
C PRO A 218 7.25 -12.69 3.67
N LEU A 219 8.15 -11.71 3.58
CA LEU A 219 9.16 -11.58 2.53
C LEU A 219 10.35 -12.51 2.80
N ASN A 220 10.80 -13.22 1.76
CA ASN A 220 12.03 -14.01 1.82
C ASN A 220 13.26 -13.10 1.98
N ASP A 221 14.36 -13.61 2.56
CA ASP A 221 15.59 -12.84 2.78
C ASP A 221 16.13 -12.16 1.51
N SER A 222 16.05 -12.84 0.36
CA SER A 222 16.43 -12.27 -0.94
C SER A 222 15.52 -11.12 -1.38
N GLN A 223 14.22 -11.18 -1.06
CA GLN A 223 13.27 -10.12 -1.35
C GLN A 223 13.45 -8.93 -0.40
N LEU A 224 13.83 -9.18 0.85
CA LEU A 224 14.19 -8.15 1.83
C LEU A 224 15.47 -7.40 1.41
N GLU A 225 16.48 -8.10 0.90
CA GLU A 225 17.67 -7.46 0.31
C GLU A 225 17.31 -6.62 -0.92
N GLY A 226 16.44 -7.14 -1.80
CA GLY A 226 15.92 -6.40 -2.94
C GLY A 226 15.15 -5.14 -2.53
N ALA A 227 14.30 -5.26 -1.50
CA ALA A 227 13.54 -4.14 -0.95
C ALA A 227 14.44 -3.11 -0.29
N ARG A 228 15.50 -3.51 0.43
CA ARG A 228 16.48 -2.57 1.00
C ARG A 228 17.25 -1.79 -0.06
N ASN A 229 17.54 -2.44 -1.19
CA ASN A 229 18.31 -1.83 -2.27
C ASN A 229 17.46 -0.93 -3.18
N CYS A 230 16.12 -1.00 -3.11
CA CYS A 230 15.27 -0.12 -3.90
C CYS A 230 15.23 1.30 -3.29
N LEU A 231 14.96 2.31 -4.14
CA LEU A 231 14.89 3.71 -3.70
C LEU A 231 13.84 3.91 -2.60
N LEU A 232 12.70 3.22 -2.71
CA LEU A 232 11.64 3.26 -1.71
C LEU A 232 12.12 2.71 -0.36
N GLY A 233 12.84 1.59 -0.37
CA GLY A 233 13.36 0.99 0.86
C GLY A 233 14.47 1.80 1.50
N GLN A 234 15.37 2.41 0.70
CA GLN A 234 16.35 3.35 1.21
C GLN A 234 15.69 4.55 1.90
N TRP A 235 14.60 5.06 1.32
CA TRP A 235 13.83 6.15 1.89
C TRP A 235 13.12 5.74 3.19
N ILE A 236 12.43 4.59 3.21
CA ILE A 236 11.79 4.04 4.41
C ILE A 236 12.83 3.84 5.51
N PHE A 237 13.97 3.21 5.19
CA PHE A 237 15.03 2.95 6.14
C PHE A 237 15.57 4.27 6.72
N HIS A 238 15.85 5.27 5.89
CA HIS A 238 16.27 6.59 6.35
C HIS A 238 15.25 7.21 7.31
N HIS A 239 13.95 7.10 7.00
CA HIS A 239 12.89 7.69 7.82
C HIS A 239 12.71 6.96 9.16
N GLN A 240 12.76 5.62 9.17
CA GLN A 240 12.75 4.82 10.40
C GLN A 240 13.92 5.18 11.33
N HIS A 241 15.12 5.36 10.77
CA HIS A 241 16.31 5.74 11.55
C HIS A 241 16.21 7.16 12.10
N LEU A 242 15.65 8.09 11.34
CA LEU A 242 15.43 9.46 11.79
C LEU A 242 14.48 9.50 12.99
N LEU A 243 13.37 8.75 12.94
CA LEU A 243 12.42 8.66 14.05
C LEU A 243 13.06 8.03 15.30
N GLY A 244 13.81 6.94 15.14
CA GLY A 244 14.53 6.32 16.26
C GLY A 244 15.53 7.27 16.93
N ARG A 245 16.28 8.05 16.14
CA ARG A 245 17.20 9.07 16.68
C ARG A 245 16.49 10.20 17.39
N MET A 246 15.35 10.65 16.87
CA MET A 246 14.58 11.72 17.48
C MET A 246 14.05 11.31 18.85
N HIS A 247 13.52 10.08 18.97
CA HIS A 247 13.05 9.54 20.24
C HIS A 247 14.16 9.47 21.31
N GLU A 248 15.35 9.01 20.94
CA GLU A 248 16.50 8.97 21.86
C GLU A 248 16.97 10.39 22.25
N LEU A 249 16.92 11.36 21.32
CA LEU A 249 17.21 12.75 21.64
C LEU A 249 16.16 13.34 22.60
N GLU A 250 14.88 13.00 22.44
CA GLU A 250 13.82 13.43 23.36
C GLU A 250 14.04 12.87 24.77
N ILE A 251 14.41 11.59 24.90
CA ILE A 251 14.74 10.98 26.20
C ILE A 251 15.93 11.69 26.83
N ASN A 252 17.02 11.88 26.09
CA ASN A 252 18.22 12.55 26.61
C ASN A 252 17.96 14.01 26.97
N TYR A 253 17.13 14.69 26.17
CA TYR A 253 16.71 16.06 26.44
C TYR A 253 15.83 16.14 27.69
N ALA A 254 14.88 15.22 27.88
CA ALA A 254 14.09 15.12 29.09
C ALA A 254 14.97 14.88 30.33
N ASN A 255 15.90 13.93 30.26
CA ASN A 255 16.86 13.68 31.33
C ASN A 255 17.72 14.91 31.64
N ALA A 256 18.16 15.66 30.62
CA ALA A 256 18.91 16.90 30.80
C ALA A 256 18.05 18.01 31.42
N LEU A 257 16.78 18.13 31.02
CA LEU A 257 15.83 19.06 31.62
C LEU A 257 15.56 18.71 33.09
N ASP A 258 15.39 17.43 33.43
CA ASP A 258 15.18 16.99 34.82
C ASP A 258 16.39 17.32 35.70
N ILE A 259 17.61 17.17 35.18
CA ILE A 259 18.83 17.63 35.86
C ILE A 259 18.79 19.13 36.09
N LEU A 260 18.32 19.93 35.13
CA LEU A 260 18.34 21.40 35.20
C LEU A 260 17.14 22.02 35.95
N ALA A 261 16.00 21.32 36.01
CA ALA A 261 14.71 21.86 36.50
C ALA A 261 14.67 22.05 38.02
N GLY A 262 15.52 21.36 38.78
CA GLY A 262 15.63 21.50 40.23
C GLY A 262 16.99 22.05 40.65
N GLU A 263 17.19 23.37 40.55
CA GLU A 263 18.37 24.10 41.08
C GLU A 263 19.70 23.31 40.97
N ALA A 264 19.99 22.70 39.82
CA ALA A 264 21.32 22.14 39.61
C ALA A 264 22.28 23.31 39.50
N LEU A 265 22.91 23.63 40.62
CA LEU A 265 23.91 24.66 40.69
C LEU A 265 25.17 24.15 39.98
N VAL A 266 25.22 24.37 38.67
CA VAL A 266 26.31 23.96 37.79
C VAL A 266 27.62 24.53 38.34
N PRO A 267 28.63 23.68 38.65
CA PRO A 267 29.93 24.18 39.09
C PRO A 267 30.51 25.16 38.07
N GLN A 268 30.82 26.39 38.48
CA GLN A 268 31.41 27.45 37.63
C GLN A 268 32.67 27.00 36.87
N GLN A 269 33.34 25.93 37.32
CA GLN A 269 34.49 25.34 36.64
C GLN A 269 34.14 24.76 35.25
N MET A 270 32.88 24.39 35.00
CA MET A 270 32.38 24.02 33.66
C MET A 270 32.08 25.26 32.79
N LEU A 271 31.68 26.38 33.40
CA LEU A 271 31.44 27.66 32.72
C LEU A 271 32.74 28.38 32.32
N HIS A 272 33.85 28.18 33.03
CA HIS A 272 35.15 28.75 32.64
C HIS A 272 35.73 28.18 31.33
N ARG A 273 35.18 27.09 30.80
CA ARG A 273 35.53 26.59 29.47
C ARG A 273 34.83 27.37 28.34
N ALA A 274 33.80 28.15 28.68
CA ALA A 274 33.00 28.95 27.76
C ALA A 274 33.36 30.45 27.84
N GLY A 275 34.64 30.78 27.58
CA GLY A 275 35.04 32.12 27.15
C GLY A 275 34.77 33.31 28.10
N VAL A 276 35.22 34.48 27.66
CA VAL A 276 35.40 35.69 28.49
C VAL A 276 34.10 36.49 28.71
N ASP A 277 32.99 36.10 28.08
CA ASP A 277 31.74 36.88 28.09
C ASP A 277 30.76 36.53 29.24
N GLY A 278 31.13 35.65 30.17
CA GLY A 278 30.30 35.29 31.33
C GLY A 278 30.36 36.25 32.52
N VAL A 279 31.03 37.41 32.41
CA VAL A 279 31.49 38.20 33.57
C VAL A 279 30.61 39.42 33.93
N SER A 280 29.48 39.65 33.26
CA SER A 280 28.66 40.84 33.52
C SER A 280 27.33 40.53 34.21
N GLY A 281 27.39 40.16 35.49
CA GLY A 281 26.23 40.04 36.37
C GLY A 281 26.70 39.68 37.78
N GLY A 282 26.36 40.49 38.78
CA GLY A 282 26.96 40.48 40.12
C GLY A 282 27.06 39.11 40.80
N ARG A 283 28.16 38.94 41.54
CA ARG A 283 28.51 37.77 42.36
C ARG A 283 27.39 37.40 43.34
N GLU A 284 26.71 36.28 43.08
CA GLU A 284 26.29 35.40 44.18
C GLU A 284 27.46 34.50 44.54
N ILE A 285 27.91 34.59 45.79
CA ILE A 285 28.90 33.67 46.35
C ILE A 285 28.17 32.34 46.52
N VAL A 286 28.29 31.47 45.52
CA VAL A 286 27.83 30.11 45.70
C VAL A 286 28.96 29.27 46.25
N TYR A 287 28.70 28.62 47.38
CA TYR A 287 29.62 27.64 47.95
C TYR A 287 29.92 26.56 46.89
N PRO A 288 31.19 26.16 46.69
CA PRO A 288 31.52 25.05 45.81
C PRO A 288 30.70 23.86 46.27
N GLN A 289 29.89 23.27 45.38
CA GLN A 289 29.35 21.96 45.67
C GLN A 289 30.56 21.04 45.74
N ASP A 290 30.88 20.63 46.96
CA ASP A 290 31.66 19.43 47.17
C ASP A 290 30.98 18.38 46.28
N LYS A 291 31.80 17.72 45.46
CA LYS A 291 31.53 16.35 45.00
C LYS A 291 30.71 15.71 46.10
N TYR A 292 29.56 15.08 45.83
CA TYR A 292 28.93 14.27 46.87
C TYR A 292 29.96 13.22 47.30
N ILE A 293 30.74 13.54 48.34
CA ILE A 293 31.58 12.60 49.02
C ILE A 293 30.54 11.87 49.83
N LEU A 294 30.17 10.69 49.36
CA LEU A 294 29.42 9.75 50.19
C LEU A 294 30.33 9.40 51.38
N VAL A 295 30.40 10.28 52.37
CA VAL A 295 31.15 10.08 53.60
C VAL A 295 30.42 8.96 54.33
N ASN A 296 31.16 7.90 54.70
CA ASN A 296 30.60 6.66 55.27
C ASN A 296 29.71 5.80 54.33
N CYS A 297 29.73 5.98 53.01
CA CYS A 297 29.35 4.85 52.16
C CYS A 297 30.45 3.79 52.27
N GLY A 298 30.14 2.65 52.89
CA GLY A 298 31.05 1.52 52.89
C GLY A 298 31.58 1.23 51.49
N GLU A 299 32.83 0.75 51.41
CA GLU A 299 33.54 0.50 50.14
C GLU A 299 32.71 -0.39 49.18
N ASP A 300 31.89 -1.27 49.74
CA ASP A 300 30.99 -2.18 49.02
C ASP A 300 29.89 -1.45 48.24
N VAL A 301 29.30 -0.39 48.80
CA VAL A 301 28.21 0.38 48.16
C VAL A 301 28.77 1.21 47.02
N ARG A 302 29.94 1.82 47.23
CA ARG A 302 30.66 2.56 46.19
C ARG A 302 31.03 1.63 45.03
N LYS A 303 31.60 0.45 45.32
CA LYS A 303 31.91 -0.56 44.29
C LYS A 303 30.65 -1.03 43.56
N TYR A 304 29.53 -1.19 44.27
CA TYR A 304 28.28 -1.59 43.66
C TYR A 304 27.72 -0.53 42.68
N ILE A 305 27.69 0.75 43.09
CA ILE A 305 27.22 1.85 42.23
C ILE A 305 28.11 1.99 40.99
N HIS A 306 29.44 1.95 41.16
CA HIS A 306 30.34 1.99 40.01
C HIS A 306 30.13 0.81 39.06
N ARG A 307 29.96 -0.43 39.57
CA ARG A 307 29.64 -1.57 38.71
C ARG A 307 28.33 -1.38 37.93
N LEU A 308 27.31 -0.78 38.53
CA LEU A 308 26.05 -0.52 37.82
C LEU A 308 26.24 0.51 36.71
N LEU A 309 27.01 1.58 36.98
CA LEU A 309 27.37 2.57 35.97
C LEU A 309 28.22 1.97 34.86
N ASP A 310 29.24 1.15 35.19
CA ASP A 310 30.10 0.49 34.22
C ASP A 310 29.29 -0.46 33.30
N VAL A 311 28.33 -1.20 33.87
CA VAL A 311 27.43 -2.08 33.09
C VAL A 311 26.50 -1.27 32.20
N ALA A 312 25.97 -0.14 32.68
CA ALA A 312 25.12 0.74 31.89
C ALA A 312 25.92 1.40 30.75
N GLU A 313 27.15 1.86 31.02
CA GLU A 313 28.09 2.38 30.02
C GLU A 313 28.40 1.33 28.95
N GLU A 314 28.68 0.08 29.35
CA GLU A 314 28.95 -1.00 28.40
C GLU A 314 27.76 -1.26 27.46
N GLN A 315 26.53 -1.24 28.00
CA GLN A 315 25.32 -1.41 27.19
C GLN A 315 25.12 -0.25 26.21
N ILE A 316 25.38 0.99 26.65
CA ILE A 316 25.31 2.17 25.79
C ILE A 316 26.38 2.09 24.69
N GLU A 317 27.63 1.74 25.02
CA GLU A 317 28.70 1.56 24.03
C GLU A 317 28.36 0.48 22.99
N GLN A 318 27.73 -0.63 23.41
CA GLN A 318 27.31 -1.68 22.49
C GLN A 318 26.26 -1.17 21.50
N LYS A 319 25.26 -0.42 21.98
CA LYS A 319 24.25 0.22 21.13
C LYS A 319 24.90 1.23 20.18
N GLU A 320 25.84 2.04 20.67
CA GLU A 320 26.56 3.02 19.86
C GLU A 320 27.43 2.38 18.77
N LYS A 321 28.08 1.24 19.05
CA LYS A 321 28.83 0.47 18.04
C LYS A 321 27.91 -0.05 16.94
N ILE A 322 26.72 -0.54 17.29
CA ILE A 322 25.70 -0.96 16.32
C ILE A 322 25.25 0.23 15.48
N TRP A 323 25.02 1.39 16.10
CA TRP A 323 24.60 2.61 15.40
C TRP A 323 25.66 3.22 14.51
N LYS A 324 26.94 3.06 14.87
CA LYS A 324 28.07 3.41 14.02
C LYS A 324 28.12 2.51 12.80
N ALA A 325 27.96 1.19 12.99
CA ALA A 325 27.96 0.22 11.91
C ALA A 325 26.78 0.42 10.94
N SER A 326 25.62 0.88 11.44
CA SER A 326 24.45 1.17 10.62
C SER A 326 24.44 2.57 9.99
N GLY A 327 25.48 3.39 10.22
CA GLY A 327 25.61 4.73 9.62
C GLY A 327 24.61 5.78 10.16
N VAL A 328 24.00 5.49 11.30
CA VAL A 328 22.90 6.27 11.89
C VAL A 328 23.43 7.51 12.62
N THR A 329 24.66 7.45 13.10
CA THR A 329 25.33 8.55 13.81
C THR A 329 26.25 9.32 12.87
N GLY A 330 26.15 10.65 12.87
CA GLY A 330 27.06 11.50 12.12
C GLY A 330 28.46 11.50 12.77
N GLU A 331 29.51 11.57 11.95
CA GLU A 331 30.92 11.57 12.40
C GLU A 331 31.22 12.64 13.46
N ARG A 332 30.46 13.75 13.48
CA ARG A 332 30.59 14.84 14.45
C ARG A 332 30.26 14.50 15.90
N MET A 333 29.52 13.42 16.17
CA MET A 333 29.24 13.01 17.57
C MET A 333 30.40 12.28 18.24
N TRP A 334 31.37 11.84 17.44
CA TRP A 334 32.47 11.02 17.88
C TRP A 334 33.69 11.88 18.20
N TYR A 335 34.25 11.70 19.38
CA TYR A 335 35.49 12.37 19.79
C TYR A 335 36.62 11.36 19.81
N GLU A 336 37.75 11.73 19.20
CA GLU A 336 38.98 10.95 19.28
C GLU A 336 39.80 11.42 20.48
N GLU A 337 40.07 10.50 21.39
CA GLU A 337 41.02 10.71 22.47
C GLU A 337 42.46 10.62 21.95
N ARG A 338 43.42 11.27 22.64
CA ARG A 338 44.85 11.14 22.33
C ARG A 338 45.29 9.69 22.59
N GLY A 339 45.19 8.87 21.55
CA GLY A 339 45.35 7.41 21.62
C GLY A 339 44.48 6.62 20.65
N GLY A 340 43.64 7.29 19.85
CA GLY A 340 42.84 6.66 18.77
C GLY A 340 41.58 5.93 19.26
N LYS A 341 41.26 6.03 20.55
CA LYS A 341 39.97 5.57 21.07
C LYS A 341 38.91 6.62 20.77
N VAL A 342 37.83 6.16 20.14
CA VAL A 342 36.70 7.00 19.75
C VAL A 342 35.56 6.73 20.71
N TYR A 343 35.04 7.76 21.37
CA TYR A 343 33.89 7.67 22.26
C TYR A 343 32.85 8.75 21.94
N ALA A 344 31.59 8.48 22.24
CA ALA A 344 30.52 9.47 22.18
C ALA A 344 30.32 10.10 23.56
N LYS A 345 29.95 11.39 23.60
CA LYS A 345 29.58 12.04 24.86
C LYS A 345 28.12 11.76 25.16
N GLY A 346 27.83 11.26 26.36
CA GLY A 346 26.47 11.01 26.84
C GLY A 346 26.37 11.13 28.35
N ILE A 347 25.14 11.17 28.85
CA ILE A 347 24.82 11.07 30.28
C ILE A 347 24.38 9.63 30.53
N VAL A 348 24.88 9.01 31.60
CA VAL A 348 24.52 7.64 31.99
C VAL A 348 23.57 7.73 33.19
N PRO A 349 22.26 7.58 32.99
CA PRO A 349 21.31 7.54 34.10
C PRO A 349 21.33 6.16 34.76
N VAL A 350 21.38 6.13 36.09
CA VAL A 350 21.17 4.92 36.89
C VAL A 350 20.26 5.25 38.06
N ASP A 351 19.12 4.57 38.12
CA ASP A 351 18.17 4.72 39.22
C ASP A 351 18.56 3.83 40.40
N LEU A 352 18.62 4.42 41.59
CA LEU A 352 18.99 3.73 42.83
C LEU A 352 17.92 3.96 43.89
N LEU A 353 17.44 2.87 44.49
CA LEU A 353 16.46 2.96 45.57
C LEU A 353 17.17 3.40 46.87
N THR A 354 16.94 4.65 47.26
CA THR A 354 17.54 5.27 48.45
C THR A 354 16.52 5.44 49.57
N ARG A 355 16.89 5.11 50.81
CA ARG A 355 16.04 5.36 51.99
C ARG A 355 16.50 6.61 52.74
N PHE A 356 15.54 7.46 53.10
CA PHE A 356 15.76 8.66 53.90
C PHE A 356 15.27 8.44 55.33
N TYR A 357 16.11 8.77 56.31
CA TYR A 357 15.74 8.77 57.73
C TYR A 357 15.88 10.18 58.31
N ARG A 358 14.98 10.55 59.21
CA ARG A 358 15.04 11.80 59.97
C ARG A 358 14.79 11.54 61.45
N ILE A 359 15.31 12.41 62.30
CA ILE A 359 15.06 12.34 63.75
C ILE A 359 13.63 12.82 64.01
N LYS A 360 12.79 11.94 64.57
CA LYS A 360 11.40 12.25 64.92
C LYS A 360 11.36 13.41 65.93
N GLY A 361 10.49 14.40 65.67
CA GLY A 361 10.23 15.52 66.58
C GLY A 361 11.08 16.79 66.37
N LYS A 362 12.07 16.78 65.47
CA LYS A 362 12.94 17.95 65.18
C LYS A 362 12.69 18.64 63.83
N GLY A 363 11.68 18.20 63.07
CA GLY A 363 11.22 18.88 61.84
C GLY A 363 12.35 19.18 60.83
N HIS A 364 12.30 20.36 60.22
CA HIS A 364 13.29 20.84 59.23
C HIS A 364 14.69 21.10 59.80
N GLN A 365 14.85 21.12 61.13
CA GLN A 365 16.15 21.32 61.79
C GLN A 365 16.91 20.01 62.05
N SER A 366 16.33 18.86 61.69
CA SER A 366 16.96 17.56 61.85
C SER A 366 17.84 17.20 60.65
N PRO A 367 19.02 16.60 60.87
CA PRO A 367 19.82 16.07 59.78
C PRO A 367 19.04 14.94 59.08
N LEU A 368 19.09 14.95 57.74
CA LEU A 368 18.60 13.87 56.89
C LEU A 368 19.72 12.84 56.74
N PHE A 369 19.43 11.60 57.09
CA PHE A 369 20.32 10.47 56.85
C PHE A 369 19.88 9.76 55.58
N VAL A 370 20.80 9.60 54.63
CA VAL A 370 20.54 8.95 53.34
C VAL A 370 21.26 7.61 53.32
N ILE A 371 20.54 6.53 53.06
CA ILE A 371 21.12 5.23 52.77
C ILE A 371 20.93 4.93 51.28
N PRO A 372 21.99 5.07 50.46
CA PRO A 372 21.93 4.71 49.05
C PRO A 372 21.91 3.18 48.88
N ALA A 373 21.25 2.70 47.82
CA ALA A 373 21.09 1.29 47.51
C ALA A 373 20.58 0.46 48.72
N ALA A 374 19.46 0.89 49.31
CA ALA A 374 18.93 0.33 50.55
C ALA A 374 18.63 -1.19 50.45
N GLU A 375 18.46 -1.73 49.24
CA GLU A 375 18.30 -3.15 48.94
C GLU A 375 19.59 -3.98 48.89
N GLN A 376 20.78 -3.40 48.74
CA GLN A 376 22.03 -4.16 48.85
C GLN A 376 22.96 -3.67 49.96
N HIS A 377 22.60 -2.59 50.65
CA HIS A 377 23.43 -2.04 51.72
C HIS A 377 23.66 -3.06 52.86
N PRO A 378 24.92 -3.46 53.15
CA PRO A 378 25.22 -4.50 54.13
C PRO A 378 24.78 -4.11 55.55
N GLY A 379 24.86 -2.81 55.88
CA GLY A 379 24.39 -2.27 57.16
C GLY A 379 22.87 -2.33 57.40
N VAL A 380 22.06 -2.58 56.36
CA VAL A 380 20.58 -2.66 56.44
C VAL A 380 20.10 -4.12 56.34
N LYS A 381 21.01 -5.08 56.23
CA LYS A 381 20.65 -6.50 56.08
C LYS A 381 19.82 -7.02 57.26
N GLN A 382 20.18 -6.63 58.48
CA GLN A 382 19.46 -7.06 59.69
C GLN A 382 18.11 -6.36 59.85
N THR A 383 18.03 -5.06 59.59
CA THR A 383 16.77 -4.32 59.61
C THR A 383 15.82 -4.82 58.52
N ARG A 384 16.33 -5.21 57.35
CA ARG A 384 15.50 -5.80 56.30
C ARG A 384 14.94 -7.17 56.69
N LEU A 385 15.77 -8.03 57.28
CA LEU A 385 15.30 -9.31 57.84
C LEU A 385 14.24 -9.13 58.94
N MET A 386 14.27 -8.00 59.66
CA MET A 386 13.25 -7.63 60.65
C MET A 386 12.02 -6.94 60.05
N GLU A 387 12.15 -6.24 58.92
CA GLU A 387 11.01 -5.68 58.16
C GLU A 387 10.24 -6.77 57.41
N GLU A 388 10.95 -7.74 56.83
CA GLU A 388 10.37 -8.92 56.15
C GLU A 388 9.65 -9.86 57.12
N ARG A 389 10.08 -9.87 58.39
CA ARG A 389 9.43 -10.62 59.46
C ARG A 389 8.56 -9.67 60.29
N PRO A 390 7.26 -9.52 60.01
CA PRO A 390 6.42 -8.71 60.87
C PRO A 390 6.53 -9.25 62.30
N THR A 391 7.03 -8.44 63.23
CA THR A 391 7.01 -8.75 64.65
C THR A 391 5.56 -8.73 65.08
N VAL A 392 4.93 -9.91 65.05
CA VAL A 392 3.59 -10.11 65.58
C VAL A 392 3.65 -9.87 67.08
N VAL A 393 3.41 -8.62 67.50
CA VAL A 393 2.97 -8.32 68.86
C VAL A 393 1.51 -8.71 68.88
N SER A 394 1.24 -9.97 69.25
CA SER A 394 -0.12 -10.43 69.48
C SER A 394 -0.67 -9.69 70.70
N VAL A 395 -1.33 -8.56 70.45
CA VAL A 395 -2.37 -8.09 71.35
C VAL A 395 -3.49 -9.11 71.22
N VAL A 396 -3.88 -9.74 72.33
CA VAL A 396 -5.03 -10.64 72.36
C VAL A 396 -6.24 -9.84 71.89
N THR A 397 -6.68 -10.08 70.66
CA THR A 397 -7.94 -9.56 70.16
C THR A 397 -9.05 -10.18 71.02
N PRO A 398 -9.99 -9.39 71.58
CA PRO A 398 -11.12 -9.96 72.29
C PRO A 398 -11.94 -10.78 71.29
N THR A 399 -11.87 -12.11 71.42
CA THR A 399 -12.67 -13.03 70.64
C THR A 399 -14.13 -12.84 71.04
N TRP A 400 -14.90 -12.16 70.18
CA TRP A 400 -16.34 -12.29 70.21
C TRP A 400 -16.69 -13.75 69.89
N PRO A 401 -17.56 -14.41 70.66
CA PRO A 401 -17.99 -15.77 70.33
C PRO A 401 -18.67 -15.75 68.96
N GLU A 402 -18.27 -16.67 68.07
CA GLU A 402 -18.83 -16.86 66.73
C GLU A 402 -20.33 -17.15 66.80
N ARG A 403 -21.14 -16.10 66.76
CA ARG A 403 -22.49 -16.18 66.19
C ARG A 403 -22.32 -16.06 64.69
N VAL A 404 -21.94 -17.15 64.04
CA VAL A 404 -22.07 -17.28 62.58
C VAL A 404 -23.53 -17.04 62.28
N THR A 405 -23.84 -15.90 61.66
CA THR A 405 -25.22 -15.54 61.39
C THR A 405 -25.79 -16.58 60.43
N GLU A 406 -27.03 -17.03 60.64
CA GLU A 406 -27.70 -18.00 59.75
C GLU A 406 -27.67 -17.56 58.27
N ILE A 407 -27.50 -16.26 58.05
CA ILE A 407 -27.35 -15.60 56.75
C ILE A 407 -26.04 -16.01 56.07
N GLU A 408 -24.91 -16.05 56.78
CA GLU A 408 -23.62 -16.48 56.22
C GLU A 408 -23.62 -17.96 55.85
N MET A 409 -24.23 -18.82 56.68
CA MET A 409 -24.42 -20.22 56.33
C MET A 409 -25.36 -20.41 55.14
N LYS A 410 -26.44 -19.62 55.04
CA LYS A 410 -27.34 -19.65 53.87
C LYS A 410 -26.63 -19.15 52.60
N ASN A 411 -25.78 -18.14 52.71
CA ASN A 411 -25.01 -17.62 51.58
C ASN A 411 -23.96 -18.62 51.12
N LYS A 412 -23.26 -19.28 52.04
CA LYS A 412 -22.31 -20.35 51.70
C LYS A 412 -23.00 -21.54 51.02
N LYS A 413 -24.14 -22.00 51.58
CA LYS A 413 -24.96 -23.05 50.94
C LYS A 413 -25.51 -22.65 49.57
N ARG A 414 -25.77 -21.36 49.35
CA ARG A 414 -26.19 -20.83 48.04
C ARG A 414 -25.05 -20.86 47.02
N LEU A 415 -23.85 -20.45 47.43
CA LEU A 415 -22.65 -20.51 46.60
C LEU A 415 -22.29 -21.96 46.24
N ASP A 416 -22.27 -22.86 47.22
CA ASP A 416 -22.00 -24.28 47.00
C ASP A 416 -23.05 -24.94 46.07
N ARG A 417 -24.29 -24.46 46.08
CA ARG A 417 -25.35 -24.93 45.18
C ARG A 417 -25.20 -24.35 43.77
N ALA A 418 -24.78 -23.09 43.65
CA ALA A 418 -24.51 -22.47 42.36
C ALA A 418 -23.35 -23.17 41.65
N GLU A 419 -22.27 -23.45 42.37
CA GLU A 419 -21.09 -24.15 41.85
C GLU A 419 -21.44 -25.56 41.34
N LYS A 420 -22.26 -26.31 42.09
CA LYS A 420 -22.76 -27.62 41.63
C LYS A 420 -23.60 -27.51 40.36
N LEU A 421 -24.51 -26.55 40.28
CA LEU A 421 -25.34 -26.34 39.09
C LEU A 421 -24.51 -25.93 37.86
N GLU A 422 -23.44 -25.16 38.04
CA GLU A 422 -22.52 -24.83 36.94
C GLU A 422 -21.81 -26.07 36.43
N THR A 423 -21.32 -26.93 37.31
CA THR A 423 -20.69 -28.21 36.89
C THR A 423 -21.68 -29.13 36.17
N GLU A 424 -22.93 -29.21 36.64
CA GLU A 424 -23.99 -29.98 35.99
C GLU A 424 -24.36 -29.40 34.61
N ASN A 425 -24.46 -28.07 34.48
CA ASN A 425 -24.73 -27.42 33.19
C ASN A 425 -23.59 -27.63 32.18
N GLN A 426 -22.33 -27.56 32.62
CA GLN A 426 -21.19 -27.86 31.76
C GLN A 426 -21.21 -29.32 31.30
N TYR A 427 -21.58 -30.25 32.18
CA TYR A 427 -21.73 -31.66 31.83
C TYR A 427 -22.87 -31.89 30.83
N LEU A 428 -24.04 -31.28 31.05
CA LEU A 428 -25.18 -31.37 30.13
C LEU A 428 -24.88 -30.74 28.77
N ALA A 429 -24.15 -29.61 28.73
CA ALA A 429 -23.74 -28.99 27.48
C ALA A 429 -22.83 -29.90 26.65
N ARG A 430 -21.89 -30.62 27.30
CA ARG A 430 -21.06 -31.63 26.64
C ARG A 430 -21.89 -32.79 26.10
N GLN A 431 -22.87 -33.28 26.87
CA GLN A 431 -23.77 -34.33 26.40
C GLN A 431 -24.64 -33.89 25.22
N MET A 432 -25.14 -32.65 25.22
CA MET A 432 -25.90 -32.10 24.09
C MET A 432 -25.05 -31.98 22.83
N ALA A 433 -23.79 -31.55 22.95
CA ALA A 433 -22.86 -31.52 21.83
C ALA A 433 -22.63 -32.93 21.26
N GLU A 434 -22.38 -33.92 22.11
CA GLU A 434 -22.17 -35.31 21.69
C GLU A 434 -23.41 -35.90 21.00
N LEU A 435 -24.61 -35.62 21.51
CA LEU A 435 -25.88 -36.05 20.91
C LEU A 435 -26.15 -35.35 19.57
N SER A 436 -25.85 -34.06 19.48
CA SER A 436 -25.95 -33.30 18.23
C SER A 436 -25.05 -33.90 17.14
N ASP A 437 -23.81 -34.23 17.48
CA ASP A 437 -22.87 -34.87 16.54
C ASP A 437 -23.38 -36.25 16.08
N LYS A 438 -23.94 -37.05 17.00
CA LYS A 438 -24.56 -38.34 16.66
C LYS A 438 -25.77 -38.17 15.73
N MET A 439 -26.62 -37.17 15.96
CA MET A 439 -27.74 -36.87 15.07
C MET A 439 -27.26 -36.42 13.69
N ALA A 440 -26.20 -35.61 13.61
CA ALA A 440 -25.62 -35.18 12.33
C ALA A 440 -25.12 -36.37 11.50
N VAL A 441 -24.43 -37.32 12.13
CA VAL A 441 -23.97 -38.56 11.48
C VAL A 441 -25.16 -39.39 11.00
N LYS A 442 -26.17 -39.60 11.85
CA LYS A 442 -27.37 -40.37 11.48
C LYS A 442 -28.17 -39.71 10.35
N ASN A 443 -28.29 -38.39 10.36
CA ASN A 443 -28.94 -37.65 9.28
C ASN A 443 -28.16 -37.78 7.96
N ALA A 444 -26.83 -37.79 8.00
CA ALA A 444 -26.01 -38.05 6.81
C ALA A 444 -26.18 -39.48 6.29
N GLU A 445 -26.29 -40.48 7.17
CA GLU A 445 -26.61 -41.86 6.79
C GLU A 445 -28.00 -41.98 6.15
N ILE A 446 -29.03 -41.34 6.72
CA ILE A 446 -30.38 -41.32 6.16
C ILE A 446 -30.38 -40.69 4.77
N LYS A 447 -29.68 -39.57 4.58
CA LYS A 447 -29.55 -38.94 3.24
C LYS A 447 -28.92 -39.91 2.24
N ARG A 448 -27.82 -40.59 2.61
CA ARG A 448 -27.18 -41.59 1.74
C ARG A 448 -28.12 -42.75 1.39
N MET A 449 -28.91 -43.23 2.35
CA MET A 449 -29.89 -44.28 2.08
C MET A 449 -31.03 -43.78 1.17
N ASN A 450 -31.51 -42.56 1.37
CA ASN A 450 -32.52 -41.97 0.49
C ASN A 450 -31.99 -41.77 -0.93
N ASP A 451 -30.75 -41.30 -1.09
CA ASP A 451 -30.11 -41.16 -2.40
C ASP A 451 -29.95 -42.53 -3.09
N GLN A 452 -29.63 -43.58 -2.33
CA GLN A 452 -29.61 -44.96 -2.83
C GLN A 452 -31.01 -45.44 -3.24
N LEU A 453 -32.05 -45.16 -2.45
CA LEU A 453 -33.43 -45.51 -2.79
C LEU A 453 -33.89 -44.81 -4.07
N VAL A 454 -33.64 -43.50 -4.20
CA VAL A 454 -33.92 -42.73 -5.42
C VAL A 454 -33.17 -43.32 -6.62
N TRP A 455 -31.91 -43.70 -6.44
CA TRP A 455 -31.14 -44.40 -7.46
C TRP A 455 -31.81 -45.72 -7.87
N TYR A 456 -32.22 -46.56 -6.92
CA TYR A 456 -32.92 -47.82 -7.22
C TYR A 456 -34.28 -47.60 -7.88
N GLU A 457 -35.06 -46.61 -7.47
CA GLU A 457 -36.35 -46.27 -8.11
C GLU A 457 -36.15 -45.86 -9.57
N GLN A 458 -35.17 -44.99 -9.84
CA GLN A 458 -34.85 -44.57 -11.21
C GLN A 458 -34.37 -45.74 -12.09
N HIS A 459 -33.61 -46.69 -11.53
CA HIS A 459 -33.08 -47.82 -12.30
C HIS A 459 -34.09 -48.98 -12.43
N THR A 460 -35.04 -49.14 -11.51
CA THR A 460 -36.13 -50.11 -11.66
C THR A 460 -37.14 -49.65 -12.72
N GLU A 461 -37.43 -48.35 -12.84
CA GLU A 461 -38.26 -47.80 -13.93
C GLU A 461 -37.65 -48.00 -15.32
N ILE A 462 -36.31 -48.01 -15.44
CA ILE A 462 -35.60 -48.28 -16.70
C ILE A 462 -35.72 -49.76 -17.09
N ILE A 463 -35.59 -50.69 -16.13
CA ILE A 463 -35.74 -52.13 -16.38
C ILE A 463 -37.17 -52.48 -16.79
N VAL A 464 -38.19 -51.85 -16.22
CA VAL A 464 -39.60 -52.04 -16.65
C VAL A 464 -39.85 -51.50 -18.06
N LYS A 465 -39.22 -50.38 -18.44
CA LYS A 465 -39.33 -49.81 -19.81
C LYS A 465 -38.54 -50.60 -20.85
N GLU A 466 -37.43 -51.23 -20.49
CA GLU A 466 -36.68 -52.13 -21.38
C GLU A 466 -37.35 -53.51 -21.51
N GLY A 467 -37.91 -54.06 -20.43
CA GLY A 467 -38.69 -55.31 -20.47
C GLY A 467 -40.00 -55.20 -21.28
N GLN A 468 -40.64 -54.03 -21.30
CA GLN A 468 -41.83 -53.80 -22.15
C GLN A 468 -41.52 -53.58 -23.64
N ARG A 469 -40.25 -53.35 -24.02
CA ARG A 469 -39.85 -53.23 -25.43
C ARG A 469 -39.50 -54.56 -26.10
N THR A 470 -39.33 -55.65 -25.35
CA THR A 470 -39.01 -56.97 -25.89
C THR A 470 -40.21 -57.91 -26.05
N ASP A 471 -41.38 -57.59 -25.49
CA ASP A 471 -42.55 -58.49 -25.47
C ASP A 471 -43.60 -58.21 -26.57
N THR A 472 -43.34 -57.33 -27.54
CA THR A 472 -44.19 -57.16 -28.73
C THR A 472 -43.68 -57.90 -29.98
N PHE A 473 -42.86 -58.94 -29.79
CA PHE A 473 -42.40 -59.83 -30.86
C PHE A 473 -42.59 -61.31 -30.48
N PHE A 474 -43.79 -61.74 -30.10
CA PHE A 474 -44.24 -63.13 -30.28
C PHE A 474 -45.73 -63.24 -29.92
N LEU A 475 -46.60 -63.20 -30.95
CA LEU A 475 -47.89 -63.90 -31.04
C LEU A 475 -48.50 -63.65 -32.44
N ARG A 476 -47.98 -64.39 -33.43
CA ARG A 476 -48.70 -64.90 -34.59
C ARG A 476 -48.18 -66.32 -34.87
N ASP A 477 -49.15 -67.21 -34.99
CA ASP A 477 -49.14 -68.65 -35.33
C ASP A 477 -48.75 -69.65 -34.23
#